data_AF-A0A4R4M9H9-F1
#
_entry.id   AF-A0A4R4M9H9-F1
#
_cell.length_a   1.000
_cell.length_b   1.000
_cell.length_c   1.000
_cell.angle_alpha   90.00
_cell.angle_beta   90.00
_cell.angle_gamma   90.00
#
_symmetry.space_group_name_H-M   'P 1'
#
loop_
_entity.id
_entity.type
_entity.pdbx_description
1 polymer ?
#
loop_
_entity_poly.entity_id
_entity_poly.type
_entity_poly.pdbx_seq_one_letter_code
_entity_poly.pdbx_strand_id
1 'polypeptide(L)'
;MMLELTSVSEVHGVVAKVLQECQNGLAGRAITVTFPGVADRGAALRAAVEAAGEHAAEVGASARRHRTGIDLTVPLAFVTVAVDADRLVIAGHHRSGEDGARQAVPLPTTTGTTGTTDQPAELDDQSAELWDTADWILGLEPRRVSPADGDRLRALLDGDSRLLATAAADALNAAGDPAVPRFVVEHRPDEVLGAAQPSDRRFSQSWESRVSVDEYALFEATHPAYAAQMIMLGRMVRAHSAGTPDRILDVGSGPGLPTVMLAELFPHSKIDAVEPSPAAYPYLCHNVAGWPIRPHHAGIEEFTGDGGYPLVVSVGTSHHLDTRVFLRSLARLVDRNGLVMVADELIGAFETEEERSSNIARHHMVYIDEALAHVQADRLPQVESARLRALRKASSLPPDALAGLLAEVRRDRPVHVGAAGGWQRVRFAVLELEALVAGIAYDVERKTYPANFVRMARAEGLELVDHRRVYGTVGTRPGDAGTHLFVLRPADPA
;
A
#
# COMPACT_ATOMS: atom_id res chain seq x y z
N MET A 1 15.06 14.18 -17.86
CA MET A 1 13.77 14.47 -18.54
C MET A 1 13.57 15.98 -18.60
N MET A 2 13.00 16.52 -19.69
CA MET A 2 12.66 17.94 -19.80
C MET A 2 11.16 18.13 -19.57
N LEU A 3 10.77 19.01 -18.65
CA LEU A 3 9.39 19.35 -18.34
C LEU A 3 9.15 20.84 -18.59
N GLU A 4 8.01 21.16 -19.19
CA GLU A 4 7.52 22.52 -19.29
C GLU A 4 6.50 22.76 -18.19
N LEU A 5 6.77 23.74 -17.31
CA LEU A 5 5.85 24.11 -16.24
C LEU A 5 5.23 25.47 -16.51
N THR A 6 3.97 25.60 -16.12
CA THR A 6 3.17 26.82 -16.29
C THR A 6 3.14 27.66 -15.01
N SER A 7 3.56 27.09 -13.88
CA SER A 7 3.56 27.77 -12.57
C SER A 7 4.71 27.34 -11.66
N VAL A 8 5.04 28.20 -10.68
CA VAL A 8 6.03 27.89 -9.63
C VAL A 8 5.53 26.79 -8.69
N SER A 9 4.22 26.69 -8.44
CA SER A 9 3.63 25.65 -7.59
C SER A 9 3.88 24.23 -8.10
N GLU A 10 4.06 24.04 -9.42
CA GLU A 10 4.39 22.74 -9.99
C GLU A 10 5.82 22.30 -9.64
N VAL A 11 6.73 23.23 -9.33
CA VAL A 11 8.11 22.93 -8.92
C VAL A 11 8.15 22.16 -7.62
N HIS A 12 7.34 22.55 -6.63
CA HIS A 12 7.22 21.84 -5.35
C HIS A 12 6.98 20.35 -5.60
N GLY A 13 6.06 20.06 -6.51
CA GLY A 13 5.76 18.71 -6.94
C GLY A 13 6.92 17.96 -7.58
N VAL A 14 7.66 18.60 -8.48
CA VAL A 14 8.84 17.97 -9.11
C VAL A 14 9.94 17.71 -8.09
N VAL A 15 10.18 18.63 -7.15
CA VAL A 15 11.16 18.44 -6.06
C VAL A 15 10.74 17.29 -5.16
N ALA A 16 9.47 17.25 -4.74
CA ALA A 16 8.91 16.16 -3.95
C ALA A 16 9.05 14.81 -4.67
N LYS A 17 8.77 14.77 -5.98
CA LYS A 17 8.96 13.58 -6.82
C LYS A 17 10.39 13.06 -6.74
N VAL A 18 11.35 13.92 -7.08
CA VAL A 18 12.76 13.55 -7.19
C VAL A 18 13.30 13.10 -5.84
N LEU A 19 12.92 13.80 -4.78
CA LEU A 19 13.30 13.44 -3.41
C LEU A 19 12.75 12.06 -3.03
N GLN A 20 11.45 11.84 -3.23
CA GLN A 20 10.79 10.57 -2.90
C GLN A 20 11.31 9.40 -3.75
N GLU A 21 11.50 9.59 -5.06
CA GLU A 21 12.06 8.57 -5.96
C GLU A 21 13.43 8.09 -5.46
N CYS A 22 14.31 9.03 -5.11
CA CYS A 22 15.63 8.71 -4.58
C CYS A 22 15.57 8.06 -3.20
N GLN A 23 14.72 8.54 -2.29
CA GLN A 23 14.50 7.90 -0.99
C GLN A 23 14.00 6.46 -1.13
N ASN A 24 13.12 6.20 -2.11
CA ASN A 24 12.58 4.86 -2.39
C ASN A 24 13.58 3.96 -3.12
N GLY A 25 14.79 4.46 -3.40
CA GLY A 25 15.93 3.64 -3.79
C GLY A 25 16.47 3.91 -5.19
N LEU A 26 15.89 4.85 -5.95
CA LEU A 26 16.39 5.23 -7.26
C LEU A 26 17.77 5.90 -7.12
N ALA A 27 18.80 5.33 -7.78
CA ALA A 27 20.19 5.76 -7.58
C ALA A 27 20.40 7.24 -7.90
N GLY A 28 19.71 7.75 -8.93
CA GLY A 28 19.65 9.18 -9.19
C GLY A 28 18.58 9.55 -10.21
N ARG A 29 18.19 10.83 -10.18
CA ARG A 29 17.16 11.41 -11.04
C ARG A 29 17.52 12.84 -11.38
N ALA A 30 17.38 13.21 -12.64
CA ALA A 30 17.57 14.60 -13.07
C ALA A 30 16.39 15.05 -13.95
N ILE A 31 15.74 16.12 -13.51
CA ILE A 31 14.65 16.78 -14.22
C ILE A 31 15.07 18.22 -14.50
N THR A 32 14.95 18.61 -15.76
CA THR A 32 15.17 19.99 -16.21
C THR A 32 13.81 20.61 -16.47
N VAL A 33 13.54 21.72 -15.80
CA VAL A 33 12.29 22.48 -15.94
C VAL A 33 12.55 23.77 -16.70
N THR A 34 11.67 24.08 -17.65
CA THR A 34 11.61 25.36 -18.34
C THR A 34 10.28 26.07 -18.01
N PHE A 35 10.30 27.40 -18.02
CA PHE A 35 9.12 28.26 -17.80
C PHE A 35 8.80 29.03 -19.08
N PRO A 36 8.17 28.39 -20.09
CA PRO A 36 7.75 29.08 -21.29
C PRO A 36 6.72 30.16 -20.95
N GLY A 37 6.85 31.35 -21.57
CA GLY A 37 5.86 32.42 -21.43
C GLY A 37 5.90 33.25 -20.14
N VAL A 38 6.78 32.97 -19.18
CA VAL A 38 6.94 33.80 -17.98
C VAL A 38 7.80 35.03 -18.31
N ALA A 39 7.24 36.23 -18.09
CA ALA A 39 7.88 37.50 -18.44
C ALA A 39 9.18 37.77 -17.66
N ASP A 40 9.23 37.40 -16.37
CA ASP A 40 10.44 37.45 -15.55
C ASP A 40 10.86 36.03 -15.14
N ARG A 41 11.62 35.38 -16.01
CA ARG A 41 12.17 34.04 -15.74
C ARG A 41 13.05 34.02 -14.49
N GLY A 42 13.80 35.10 -14.23
CA GLY A 42 14.68 35.18 -13.06
C GLY A 42 13.88 35.17 -11.75
N ALA A 43 12.74 35.83 -11.70
CA ALA A 43 11.83 35.78 -10.55
C ALA A 43 11.23 34.38 -10.35
N ALA A 44 10.76 33.73 -11.42
CA ALA A 44 10.21 32.38 -11.34
C ALA A 44 11.24 31.36 -10.82
N LEU A 45 12.50 31.45 -11.29
CA LEU A 45 13.59 30.60 -10.84
C LEU A 45 13.95 30.81 -9.37
N ARG A 46 13.88 32.05 -8.86
CA ARG A 46 14.08 32.33 -7.42
C ARG A 46 12.93 31.76 -6.58
N ALA A 47 11.69 31.97 -7.01
CA ALA A 47 10.51 31.44 -6.32
C ALA A 47 10.50 29.91 -6.31
N ALA A 48 11.01 29.26 -7.36
CA ALA A 48 11.20 27.81 -7.42
C ALA A 48 12.18 27.29 -6.34
N VAL A 49 13.30 27.99 -6.13
CA VAL A 49 14.26 27.67 -5.06
C VAL A 49 13.65 27.88 -3.67
N GLU A 50 12.79 28.89 -3.52
CA GLU A 50 12.07 29.15 -2.27
C GLU A 50 11.06 28.03 -1.96
N ALA A 51 10.25 27.62 -2.94
CA ALA A 51 9.31 26.50 -2.81
C ALA A 51 10.02 25.18 -2.46
N ALA A 52 11.22 24.95 -3.00
CA ALA A 52 12.03 23.79 -2.61
C ALA A 52 12.47 23.86 -1.14
N GLY A 53 12.74 25.05 -0.61
CA GLY A 53 13.06 25.27 0.80
C GLY A 53 11.86 25.09 1.73
N GLU A 54 10.67 25.50 1.31
CA GLU A 54 9.41 25.25 2.03
C GLU A 54 9.14 23.75 2.13
N HIS A 55 9.24 23.03 1.01
CA HIS A 55 9.10 21.58 1.00
C HIS A 55 10.12 20.90 1.93
N ALA A 56 11.37 21.39 1.95
CA ALA A 56 12.39 20.90 2.86
C ALA A 56 11.95 20.98 4.32
N ALA A 57 11.31 22.08 4.72
CA ALA A 57 10.78 22.25 6.07
C ALA A 57 9.63 21.27 6.36
N GLU A 58 8.69 21.09 5.42
CA GLU A 58 7.55 20.16 5.54
C GLU A 58 8.02 18.72 5.79
N VAL A 59 8.96 18.24 4.97
CA VAL A 59 9.49 16.90 5.13
C VAL A 59 10.53 16.83 6.25
N GLY A 60 11.01 17.95 6.81
CA GLY A 60 12.09 17.95 7.80
C GLY A 60 13.43 17.51 7.21
N ALA A 61 13.73 17.97 6.00
CA ALA A 61 15.03 17.89 5.36
C ALA A 61 15.94 19.04 5.83
N SER A 62 17.24 18.79 5.88
CA SER A 62 18.23 19.86 6.03
C SER A 62 18.37 20.61 4.71
N ALA A 63 18.34 21.95 4.75
CA ALA A 63 18.45 22.76 3.55
C ALA A 63 19.65 23.72 3.63
N ARG A 64 20.47 23.75 2.57
CA ARG A 64 21.62 24.64 2.43
C ARG A 64 21.48 25.48 1.17
N ARG A 65 21.22 26.77 1.33
CA ARG A 65 21.14 27.71 0.21
C ARG A 65 22.53 28.12 -0.28
N HIS A 66 22.67 28.29 -1.59
CA HIS A 66 23.84 28.87 -2.24
C HIS A 66 23.42 29.88 -3.31
N ARG A 67 24.39 30.54 -3.94
CA ARG A 67 24.14 31.67 -4.86
C ARG A 67 23.16 31.37 -5.99
N THR A 68 23.13 30.12 -6.45
CA THR A 68 22.39 29.68 -7.64
C THR A 68 21.32 28.63 -7.32
N GLY A 69 21.05 28.33 -6.06
CA GLY A 69 20.17 27.21 -5.74
C GLY A 69 20.12 26.83 -4.26
N ILE A 70 19.64 25.61 -4.02
CA ILE A 70 19.49 25.02 -2.69
C ILE A 70 19.78 23.52 -2.76
N ASP A 71 20.53 23.03 -1.77
CA ASP A 71 20.75 21.61 -1.52
C ASP A 71 19.85 21.14 -0.39
N LEU A 72 19.12 20.05 -0.61
CA LEU A 72 18.22 19.40 0.33
C LEU A 72 18.80 18.03 0.71
N THR A 73 18.87 17.76 2.00
CA THR A 73 19.40 16.49 2.52
C THR A 73 18.37 15.85 3.45
N VAL A 74 17.99 14.62 3.13
CA VAL A 74 17.27 13.69 4.02
C VAL A 74 18.17 12.49 4.32
N PRO A 75 17.81 11.59 5.24
CA PRO A 75 18.70 10.50 5.64
C PRO A 75 19.19 9.66 4.46
N LEU A 76 18.30 9.33 3.51
CA LEU A 76 18.61 8.45 2.37
C LEU A 76 18.67 9.17 1.02
N ALA A 77 18.52 10.50 0.95
CA ALA A 77 18.60 11.17 -0.34
C ALA A 77 19.20 12.57 -0.22
N PHE A 78 19.74 13.03 -1.34
CA PHE A 78 20.27 14.37 -1.52
C PHE A 78 19.69 14.94 -2.81
N VAL A 79 19.13 16.14 -2.77
CA VAL A 79 18.55 16.81 -3.94
C VAL A 79 19.12 18.22 -4.07
N THR A 80 19.72 18.52 -5.21
CA THR A 80 20.12 19.87 -5.59
C THR A 80 19.07 20.47 -6.52
N VAL A 81 18.58 21.66 -6.16
CA VAL A 81 17.73 22.49 -7.01
C VAL A 81 18.54 23.72 -7.39
N ALA A 82 19.01 23.76 -8.65
CA ALA A 82 19.90 24.80 -9.13
C ALA A 82 19.36 25.49 -10.38
N VAL A 83 19.62 26.78 -10.48
CA VAL A 83 19.38 27.58 -11.67
C VAL A 83 20.59 27.46 -12.60
N ASP A 84 20.37 27.00 -13.82
CA ASP A 84 21.36 26.95 -14.88
C ASP A 84 20.83 27.68 -16.12
N ALA A 85 21.48 28.79 -16.47
CA ALA A 85 21.04 29.71 -17.51
C ALA A 85 19.56 30.13 -17.38
N ASP A 86 18.70 29.64 -18.27
CA ASP A 86 17.26 29.90 -18.30
C ASP A 86 16.41 28.71 -17.84
N ARG A 87 17.03 27.77 -17.10
CA ARG A 87 16.43 26.51 -16.68
C ARG A 87 16.61 26.28 -15.18
N LEU A 88 15.72 25.47 -14.63
CA LEU A 88 15.85 24.89 -13.31
C LEU A 88 16.27 23.43 -13.46
N VAL A 89 17.35 23.04 -12.81
CA VAL A 89 17.83 21.66 -12.74
C VAL A 89 17.53 21.14 -11.35
N ILE A 90 16.75 20.06 -11.28
CA ILE A 90 16.44 19.34 -10.04
C ILE A 90 17.10 17.97 -10.17
N ALA A 91 18.16 17.75 -9.40
CA ALA A 91 18.96 16.53 -9.45
C ALA A 91 18.99 15.87 -8.07
N GLY A 92 18.51 14.63 -8.00
CA GLY A 92 18.49 13.80 -6.80
C GLY A 92 19.44 12.62 -6.90
N HIS A 93 19.96 12.20 -5.75
CA HIS A 93 20.79 11.01 -5.59
C HIS A 93 20.37 10.23 -4.34
N HIS A 94 20.31 8.90 -4.46
CA HIS A 94 20.18 8.02 -3.30
C HIS A 94 21.47 8.04 -2.50
N ARG A 95 21.37 8.25 -1.20
CA ARG A 95 22.48 8.09 -0.27
C ARG A 95 22.51 6.63 0.13
N SER A 96 23.32 5.85 -0.57
CA SER A 96 23.95 4.70 0.08
C SER A 96 24.79 5.30 1.21
N GLY A 97 24.30 5.23 2.46
CA GLY A 97 25.09 5.69 3.62
C GLY A 97 26.52 5.18 3.47
N GLU A 98 27.52 6.02 3.76
CA GLU A 98 28.93 5.67 3.62
C GLU A 98 29.25 4.39 4.38
N ASP A 99 29.14 3.26 3.67
CA ASP A 99 29.96 2.08 3.74
C ASP A 99 29.53 1.17 2.60
N GLY A 100 30.46 0.95 1.68
CA GLY A 100 30.36 -0.10 0.69
C GLY A 100 30.27 -1.44 1.40
N ALA A 101 29.06 -1.96 1.55
CA ALA A 101 28.82 -3.38 1.57
C ALA A 101 27.56 -3.66 0.78
N ARG A 102 27.74 -4.27 -0.39
CA ARG A 102 26.79 -5.24 -0.95
C ARG A 102 26.65 -6.44 0.01
N GLN A 103 26.34 -6.18 1.27
CA GLN A 103 25.79 -7.18 2.16
C GLN A 103 24.29 -6.98 2.09
N ALA A 104 23.62 -7.95 1.47
CA ALA A 104 22.25 -8.23 1.85
C ALA A 104 22.22 -8.18 3.38
N VAL A 105 21.47 -7.25 3.96
CA VAL A 105 21.10 -7.36 5.38
C VAL A 105 20.56 -8.77 5.50
N PRO A 106 21.19 -9.67 6.30
CA PRO A 106 20.64 -10.98 6.50
C PRO A 106 19.28 -10.75 7.13
N LEU A 107 18.22 -10.92 6.34
CA LEU A 107 16.89 -11.05 6.91
C LEU A 107 16.99 -12.22 7.88
N PRO A 108 16.57 -12.07 9.15
CA PRO A 108 16.73 -13.12 10.13
C PRO A 108 16.16 -14.43 9.56
N THR A 109 17.04 -15.40 9.33
CA THR A 109 16.62 -16.75 8.98
C THR A 109 15.94 -17.31 10.21
N THR A 110 14.66 -17.61 10.08
CA THR A 110 13.83 -18.14 11.16
C THR A 110 14.29 -19.54 11.53
N THR A 111 15.26 -19.64 12.43
CA THR A 111 15.51 -20.83 13.24
C THR A 111 14.95 -20.52 14.62
N GLY A 112 13.73 -20.98 14.87
CA GLY A 112 13.10 -20.88 16.18
C GLY A 112 13.91 -21.65 17.21
N THR A 113 14.51 -20.93 18.15
CA THR A 113 14.94 -21.50 19.42
C THR A 113 13.73 -21.52 20.35
N THR A 114 13.32 -22.73 20.70
CA THR A 114 12.33 -23.01 21.75
C THR A 114 12.92 -22.60 23.10
N GLY A 115 12.33 -21.58 23.73
CA GLY A 115 12.77 -21.09 25.03
C GLY A 115 11.69 -20.27 25.73
N THR A 116 11.21 -20.84 26.84
CA THR A 116 10.35 -20.29 27.89
C THR A 116 8.88 -20.01 27.57
N THR A 117 8.04 -20.81 28.20
CA THR A 117 6.57 -20.78 28.21
C THR A 117 6.08 -19.63 29.10
N ASP A 118 5.83 -18.47 28.50
CA ASP A 118 4.80 -17.56 29.03
C ASP A 118 3.46 -18.04 28.47
N GLN A 119 2.53 -18.36 29.36
CA GLN A 119 1.18 -18.75 28.96
C GLN A 119 0.54 -17.58 28.21
N PRO A 120 0.07 -17.78 26.97
CA PRO A 120 -0.67 -16.74 26.28
C PRO A 120 -1.90 -16.38 27.10
N ALA A 121 -2.22 -15.09 27.15
CA ALA A 121 -3.46 -14.60 27.75
C ALA A 121 -4.65 -15.46 27.29
N GLU A 122 -5.49 -15.90 28.23
CA GLU A 122 -6.69 -16.68 27.93
C GLU A 122 -7.54 -15.90 26.92
N LEU A 123 -7.75 -16.49 25.74
CA LEU A 123 -8.69 -15.98 24.74
C LEU A 123 -10.11 -16.30 25.23
N ASP A 124 -11.06 -15.41 24.97
CA ASP A 124 -12.46 -15.83 25.07
C ASP A 124 -12.80 -16.90 24.01
N ASP A 125 -13.85 -17.68 24.26
CA ASP A 125 -14.21 -18.83 23.42
C ASP A 125 -14.47 -18.44 21.96
N GLN A 126 -15.00 -17.22 21.72
CA GLN A 126 -15.27 -16.70 20.38
C GLN A 126 -13.98 -16.38 19.61
N SER A 127 -13.00 -15.78 20.29
CA SER A 127 -11.69 -15.51 19.71
C SER A 127 -10.95 -16.82 19.40
N ALA A 128 -11.06 -17.85 20.27
CA ALA A 128 -10.43 -19.14 20.04
C ALA A 128 -10.95 -19.83 18.76
N GLU A 129 -12.28 -19.85 18.54
CA GLU A 129 -12.88 -20.44 17.33
C GLU A 129 -12.45 -19.72 16.05
N LEU A 130 -12.37 -18.38 16.09
CA LEU A 130 -11.87 -17.58 14.98
C LEU A 130 -10.43 -17.95 14.63
N TRP A 131 -9.56 -18.05 15.63
CA TRP A 131 -8.15 -18.40 15.45
C TRP A 131 -7.97 -19.83 14.91
N ASP A 132 -8.68 -20.80 15.47
CA ASP A 132 -8.62 -22.19 15.00
C ASP A 132 -9.09 -22.32 13.54
N THR A 133 -10.14 -21.59 13.17
CA THR A 133 -10.66 -21.59 11.80
C THR A 133 -9.70 -20.89 10.84
N ALA A 134 -9.15 -19.74 11.23
CA ALA A 134 -8.14 -19.02 10.43
C ALA A 134 -6.89 -19.89 10.21
N ASP A 135 -6.42 -20.57 11.24
CA ASP A 135 -5.27 -21.47 11.17
C ASP A 135 -5.55 -22.67 10.26
N TRP A 136 -6.76 -23.24 10.32
CA TRP A 136 -7.18 -24.29 9.40
C TRP A 136 -7.17 -23.82 7.95
N ILE A 137 -7.74 -22.64 7.64
CA ILE A 137 -7.78 -22.11 6.26
C ILE A 137 -6.36 -21.90 5.72
N LEU A 138 -5.48 -21.26 6.50
CA LEU A 138 -4.09 -21.02 6.08
C LEU A 138 -3.25 -22.29 5.99
N GLY A 139 -3.67 -23.37 6.66
CA GLY A 139 -3.05 -24.69 6.57
C GLY A 139 -3.46 -25.48 5.33
N LEU A 140 -4.45 -25.01 4.55
CA LEU A 140 -4.86 -25.66 3.32
C LEU A 140 -3.80 -25.48 2.24
N GLU A 141 -3.47 -26.57 1.56
CA GLU A 141 -2.66 -26.52 0.35
C GLU A 141 -3.44 -25.80 -0.76
N PRO A 142 -2.96 -24.68 -1.32
CA PRO A 142 -3.74 -23.79 -2.19
C PRO A 142 -4.39 -24.47 -3.40
N ARG A 143 -3.87 -25.62 -3.85
CA ARG A 143 -4.37 -26.37 -5.03
C ARG A 143 -5.06 -27.69 -4.68
N ARG A 144 -5.33 -27.95 -3.40
CA ARG A 144 -5.89 -29.22 -2.92
C ARG A 144 -6.91 -29.01 -1.81
N VAL A 145 -7.99 -28.33 -2.16
CA VAL A 145 -9.20 -28.26 -1.32
C VAL A 145 -10.02 -29.52 -1.57
N SER A 146 -10.26 -30.33 -0.52
CA SER A 146 -11.14 -31.50 -0.63
C SER A 146 -12.61 -31.07 -0.78
N PRO A 147 -13.52 -31.93 -1.27
CA PRO A 147 -14.94 -31.57 -1.33
C PRO A 147 -15.53 -31.13 0.01
N ALA A 148 -15.16 -31.80 1.11
CA ALA A 148 -15.62 -31.46 2.45
C ALA A 148 -15.06 -30.10 2.93
N ASP A 149 -13.78 -29.82 2.66
CA ASP A 149 -13.20 -28.51 2.95
C ASP A 149 -13.88 -27.43 2.11
N GLY A 150 -14.18 -27.72 0.84
CA GLY A 150 -14.89 -26.82 -0.06
C GLY A 150 -16.27 -26.42 0.46
N ASP A 151 -17.05 -27.38 0.97
CA ASP A 151 -18.37 -27.09 1.56
C ASP A 151 -18.25 -26.24 2.83
N ARG A 152 -17.24 -26.52 3.68
CA ARG A 152 -16.96 -25.71 4.87
C ARG A 152 -16.53 -24.29 4.50
N LEU A 153 -15.64 -24.11 3.52
CA LEU A 153 -15.22 -22.80 3.04
C LEU A 153 -16.40 -22.00 2.46
N ARG A 154 -17.30 -22.64 1.70
CA ARG A 154 -18.49 -21.97 1.17
C ARG A 154 -19.44 -21.51 2.28
N ALA A 155 -19.60 -22.30 3.35
CA ALA A 155 -20.38 -21.86 4.50
C ALA A 155 -19.78 -20.61 5.18
N LEU A 156 -18.45 -20.46 5.18
CA LEU A 156 -17.78 -19.26 5.70
C LEU A 156 -17.99 -18.01 4.83
N LEU A 157 -18.19 -18.16 3.51
CA LEU A 157 -18.51 -17.03 2.62
C LEU A 157 -19.81 -16.33 3.01
N ASP A 158 -20.77 -17.10 3.52
CA ASP A 158 -22.08 -16.62 3.97
C ASP A 158 -22.07 -16.15 5.43
N GLY A 159 -20.93 -16.27 6.14
CA GLY A 159 -20.78 -15.84 7.52
C GLY A 159 -20.77 -14.32 7.71
N ASP A 160 -20.72 -13.90 8.98
CA ASP A 160 -20.64 -12.49 9.35
C ASP A 160 -19.20 -11.98 9.52
N SER A 161 -18.23 -12.89 9.77
CA SER A 161 -16.81 -12.51 9.88
C SER A 161 -16.24 -12.14 8.52
N ARG A 162 -15.77 -10.89 8.40
CA ARG A 162 -15.08 -10.38 7.23
C ARG A 162 -13.74 -11.10 7.03
N LEU A 163 -13.02 -11.37 8.12
CA LEU A 163 -11.73 -12.06 8.05
C LEU A 163 -11.88 -13.48 7.49
N LEU A 164 -12.76 -14.29 8.07
CA LEU A 164 -12.92 -15.69 7.68
C LEU A 164 -13.57 -15.82 6.30
N ALA A 165 -14.54 -14.96 5.96
CA ALA A 165 -15.15 -14.97 4.64
C ALA A 165 -14.14 -14.60 3.54
N THR A 166 -13.30 -13.58 3.75
CA THR A 166 -12.24 -13.23 2.80
C THR A 166 -11.17 -14.32 2.72
N ALA A 167 -10.74 -14.91 3.83
CA ALA A 167 -9.80 -16.02 3.83
C ALA A 167 -10.34 -17.26 3.09
N ALA A 168 -11.63 -17.55 3.28
CA ALA A 168 -12.29 -18.66 2.58
C ALA A 168 -12.41 -18.41 1.08
N ALA A 169 -12.72 -17.18 0.67
CA ALA A 169 -12.76 -16.77 -0.73
C ALA A 169 -11.38 -16.94 -1.39
N ASP A 170 -10.31 -16.52 -0.72
CA ASP A 170 -8.93 -16.66 -1.21
C ASP A 170 -8.57 -18.15 -1.42
N ALA A 171 -8.83 -19.01 -0.43
CA ALA A 171 -8.56 -20.45 -0.52
C ALA A 171 -9.33 -21.14 -1.66
N LEU A 172 -10.62 -20.81 -1.84
CA LEU A 172 -11.43 -21.33 -2.95
C LEU A 172 -10.91 -20.84 -4.31
N ASN A 173 -10.58 -19.55 -4.42
CA ASN A 173 -10.06 -18.96 -5.65
C ASN A 173 -8.71 -19.56 -6.06
N ALA A 174 -7.83 -19.83 -5.10
CA ALA A 174 -6.55 -20.50 -5.31
C ALA A 174 -6.72 -21.96 -5.77
N ALA A 175 -7.78 -22.62 -5.30
CA ALA A 175 -8.16 -23.97 -5.73
C ALA A 175 -8.86 -24.00 -7.10
N GLY A 176 -9.12 -22.83 -7.69
CA GLY A 176 -9.78 -22.69 -8.98
C GLY A 176 -11.29 -22.73 -8.94
N ASP A 177 -11.90 -22.54 -7.76
CA ASP A 177 -13.34 -22.36 -7.57
C ASP A 177 -13.63 -20.86 -7.32
N PRO A 178 -14.09 -20.10 -8.33
CA PRO A 178 -14.32 -18.67 -8.19
C PRO A 178 -15.32 -18.36 -7.07
N ALA A 179 -14.85 -17.62 -6.06
CA ALA A 179 -15.63 -17.30 -4.86
C ALA A 179 -15.41 -15.85 -4.44
N VAL A 180 -16.46 -15.26 -3.86
CA VAL A 180 -16.40 -13.95 -3.20
C VAL A 180 -17.24 -14.00 -1.93
N PRO A 181 -16.91 -13.23 -0.88
CA PRO A 181 -17.74 -13.13 0.32
C PRO A 181 -19.15 -12.62 0.03
N ARG A 182 -20.14 -13.04 0.83
CA ARG A 182 -21.55 -12.60 0.71
C ARG A 182 -21.69 -11.09 0.68
N PHE A 183 -20.93 -10.37 1.51
CA PHE A 183 -20.99 -8.90 1.55
C PHE A 183 -20.52 -8.21 0.24
N VAL A 184 -19.74 -8.90 -0.60
CA VAL A 184 -19.40 -8.41 -1.95
C VAL A 184 -20.56 -8.66 -2.92
N VAL A 185 -21.29 -9.77 -2.75
CA VAL A 185 -22.45 -10.14 -3.58
C VAL A 185 -23.65 -9.25 -3.29
N GLU A 186 -23.90 -8.96 -2.01
CA GLU A 186 -25.08 -8.22 -1.55
C GLU A 186 -24.91 -6.71 -1.65
N HIS A 187 -23.70 -6.21 -1.96
CA HIS A 187 -23.45 -4.79 -2.10
C HIS A 187 -24.33 -4.17 -3.19
N ARG A 188 -24.99 -3.06 -2.86
CA ARG A 188 -25.91 -2.41 -3.78
C ARG A 188 -25.22 -1.26 -4.52
N PRO A 189 -25.36 -1.14 -5.85
CA PRO A 189 -24.72 -0.06 -6.61
C PRO A 189 -25.16 1.36 -6.24
N ASP A 190 -26.32 1.52 -5.60
CA ASP A 190 -26.80 2.79 -5.06
C ASP A 190 -26.13 3.17 -3.73
N GLU A 191 -25.36 2.25 -3.12
CA GLU A 191 -24.48 2.49 -1.97
C GLU A 191 -23.08 2.97 -2.43
N VAL A 192 -22.98 3.54 -3.64
CA VAL A 192 -21.80 4.29 -4.06
C VAL A 192 -21.70 5.55 -3.19
N LEU A 193 -20.73 5.56 -2.28
CA LEU A 193 -20.50 6.65 -1.33
C LEU A 193 -19.35 7.59 -1.77
N GLY A 194 -18.47 7.12 -2.66
CA GLY A 194 -17.22 7.76 -3.05
C GLY A 194 -17.31 8.77 -4.19
N ALA A 195 -18.27 9.71 -4.16
CA ALA A 195 -18.37 10.76 -5.19
C ALA A 195 -17.57 12.03 -4.83
N ALA A 196 -16.24 11.92 -4.74
CA ALA A 196 -15.36 13.09 -4.70
C ALA A 196 -14.26 12.96 -5.78
N GLN A 197 -14.29 13.86 -6.77
CA GLN A 197 -13.14 14.11 -7.67
C GLN A 197 -12.36 15.29 -7.09
N PRO A 198 -11.11 15.13 -6.65
CA PRO A 198 -10.37 16.25 -6.09
C PRO A 198 -10.02 17.31 -7.14
N SER A 199 -10.15 18.56 -6.74
CA SER A 199 -9.92 19.74 -7.57
C SER A 199 -8.45 20.18 -7.67
N ASP A 200 -7.55 19.59 -6.88
CA ASP A 200 -6.28 20.23 -6.60
C ASP A 200 -5.13 19.62 -7.40
N ARG A 201 -4.70 20.37 -8.42
CA ARG A 201 -3.57 20.10 -9.33
C ARG A 201 -2.21 20.20 -8.66
N ARG A 202 -2.04 19.74 -7.43
CA ARG A 202 -0.71 19.50 -6.86
C ARG A 202 -0.22 18.14 -7.34
N PHE A 203 1.08 17.94 -7.30
CA PHE A 203 1.74 16.69 -7.65
C PHE A 203 1.27 15.48 -6.81
N SER A 204 0.47 15.73 -5.77
CA SER A 204 -0.55 14.82 -5.24
C SER A 204 -1.79 14.79 -6.15
N GLN A 205 -1.71 14.15 -7.31
CA GLN A 205 -2.95 13.61 -7.86
C GLN A 205 -3.49 12.64 -6.81
N SER A 206 -4.72 12.84 -6.37
CA SER A 206 -5.28 12.02 -5.31
C SER A 206 -5.41 10.57 -5.77
N TRP A 207 -5.34 9.62 -4.84
CA TRP A 207 -5.50 8.20 -5.12
C TRP A 207 -6.78 7.92 -5.93
N GLU A 208 -7.90 8.53 -5.55
CA GLU A 208 -9.20 8.43 -6.24
C GLU A 208 -9.23 9.02 -7.67
N SER A 209 -8.22 9.79 -8.08
CA SER A 209 -8.10 10.26 -9.47
C SER A 209 -7.53 9.19 -10.41
N ARG A 210 -6.90 8.15 -9.85
CA ARG A 210 -6.21 7.08 -10.59
C ARG A 210 -6.79 5.71 -10.35
N VAL A 211 -7.33 5.45 -9.17
CA VAL A 211 -7.93 4.17 -8.76
C VAL A 211 -9.39 4.40 -8.37
N SER A 212 -10.27 3.48 -8.76
CA SER A 212 -11.68 3.57 -8.41
C SER A 212 -11.96 3.13 -6.98
N VAL A 213 -12.19 4.09 -6.10
CA VAL A 213 -12.48 3.82 -4.68
C VAL A 213 -13.67 2.91 -4.48
N ASP A 214 -14.76 3.12 -5.23
CA ASP A 214 -15.97 2.32 -5.09
C ASP A 214 -15.74 0.84 -5.44
N GLU A 215 -14.94 0.58 -6.48
CA GLU A 215 -14.60 -0.79 -6.87
C GLU A 215 -13.56 -1.37 -5.89
N TYR A 216 -12.61 -0.55 -5.43
CA TYR A 216 -11.61 -0.93 -4.45
C TYR A 216 -12.24 -1.39 -3.13
N ALA A 217 -13.20 -0.61 -2.60
CA ALA A 217 -13.94 -0.92 -1.37
C ALA A 217 -14.64 -2.30 -1.36
N LEU A 218 -14.87 -2.88 -2.53
CA LEU A 218 -15.56 -4.15 -2.70
C LEU A 218 -14.60 -5.27 -3.07
N PHE A 219 -13.77 -5.04 -4.09
CA PHE A 219 -12.98 -6.09 -4.71
C PHE A 219 -11.62 -6.29 -4.05
N GLU A 220 -11.22 -5.43 -3.13
CA GLU A 220 -10.09 -5.69 -2.23
C GLU A 220 -10.28 -6.98 -1.42
N ALA A 221 -11.52 -7.35 -1.08
CA ALA A 221 -11.85 -8.63 -0.46
C ALA A 221 -11.57 -9.86 -1.36
N THR A 222 -11.21 -9.64 -2.63
CA THR A 222 -10.81 -10.70 -3.58
C THR A 222 -9.31 -10.70 -3.86
N HIS A 223 -8.57 -9.76 -3.26
CA HIS A 223 -7.13 -9.66 -3.41
C HIS A 223 -6.45 -10.89 -2.78
N PRO A 224 -5.55 -11.58 -3.50
CA PRO A 224 -4.85 -12.74 -2.96
C PRO A 224 -4.10 -12.43 -1.66
N ALA A 225 -4.16 -13.33 -0.69
CA ALA A 225 -3.53 -13.23 0.62
C ALA A 225 -3.95 -12.01 1.48
N TYR A 226 -5.01 -11.30 1.11
CA TYR A 226 -5.43 -10.10 1.83
C TYR A 226 -5.93 -10.40 3.25
N ALA A 227 -6.64 -11.51 3.48
CA ALA A 227 -6.94 -11.96 4.84
C ALA A 227 -5.72 -12.63 5.51
N ALA A 228 -4.86 -13.30 4.74
CA ALA A 228 -3.67 -13.95 5.27
C ALA A 228 -2.71 -12.94 5.91
N GLN A 229 -2.60 -11.72 5.38
CA GLN A 229 -1.80 -10.66 6.00
C GLN A 229 -2.35 -10.24 7.36
N MET A 230 -3.68 -10.20 7.52
CA MET A 230 -4.34 -9.83 8.78
C MET A 230 -4.20 -10.94 9.83
N ILE A 231 -4.35 -12.21 9.43
CA ILE A 231 -4.12 -13.36 10.32
C ILE A 231 -2.65 -13.37 10.77
N MET A 232 -1.70 -13.17 9.84
CA MET A 232 -0.29 -13.08 10.19
C MET A 232 0.02 -11.89 11.10
N LEU A 233 -0.61 -10.74 10.86
CA LEU A 233 -0.51 -9.56 11.72
C LEU A 233 -0.91 -9.91 13.14
N GLY A 234 -2.08 -10.50 13.35
CA GLY A 234 -2.52 -10.83 14.71
C GLY A 234 -1.65 -11.92 15.37
N ARG A 235 -1.13 -12.90 14.61
CA ARG A 235 -0.11 -13.85 15.12
C ARG A 235 1.15 -13.14 15.59
N MET A 236 1.63 -12.16 14.82
CA MET A 236 2.84 -11.41 15.16
C MET A 236 2.62 -10.46 16.34
N VAL A 237 1.44 -9.86 16.47
CA VAL A 237 1.07 -9.11 17.68
C VAL A 237 1.13 -10.04 18.89
N ARG A 238 0.51 -11.23 18.85
CA ARG A 238 0.55 -12.18 19.97
C ARG A 238 1.96 -12.66 20.31
N ALA A 239 2.84 -12.79 19.31
CA ALA A 239 4.21 -13.23 19.51
C ALA A 239 5.12 -12.14 20.10
N HIS A 240 4.86 -10.87 19.79
CA HIS A 240 5.78 -9.78 20.11
C HIS A 240 5.24 -8.78 21.13
N SER A 241 3.94 -8.73 21.39
CA SER A 241 3.33 -7.85 22.39
C SER A 241 3.38 -8.48 23.79
N ALA A 242 3.47 -7.63 24.83
CA ALA A 242 3.41 -8.09 26.23
C ALA A 242 2.00 -8.54 26.66
N GLY A 243 0.98 -8.28 25.84
CA GLY A 243 -0.42 -8.61 26.08
C GLY A 243 -1.30 -8.07 24.96
N THR A 244 -2.60 -8.38 25.01
CA THR A 244 -3.56 -7.89 24.02
C THR A 244 -3.63 -6.36 24.08
N PRO A 245 -3.43 -5.65 22.94
CA PRO A 245 -3.47 -4.19 22.91
C PRO A 245 -4.88 -3.70 23.26
N ASP A 246 -5.01 -2.77 24.18
CA ASP A 246 -6.31 -2.16 24.55
C ASP A 246 -6.70 -1.00 23.61
N ARG A 247 -5.71 -0.39 22.96
CA ARG A 247 -5.87 0.68 21.97
C ARG A 247 -5.04 0.40 20.73
N ILE A 248 -5.64 0.60 19.57
CA ILE A 248 -4.99 0.43 18.28
C ILE A 248 -5.19 1.69 17.44
N LEU A 249 -4.13 2.14 16.78
CA LEU A 249 -4.22 3.14 15.72
C LEU A 249 -4.09 2.44 14.38
N ASP A 250 -5.10 2.52 13.54
CA ASP A 250 -5.05 2.07 12.14
C ASP A 250 -4.84 3.27 11.22
N VAL A 251 -3.81 3.22 10.39
CA VAL A 251 -3.31 4.35 9.60
C VAL A 251 -3.47 4.05 8.12
N GLY A 252 -4.17 4.95 7.42
CA GLY A 252 -4.54 4.76 6.02
C GLY A 252 -5.56 3.63 5.90
N SER A 253 -6.61 3.69 6.73
CA SER A 253 -7.63 2.64 6.86
C SER A 253 -8.40 2.34 5.57
N GLY A 254 -8.32 3.23 4.57
CA GLY A 254 -9.00 3.10 3.30
C GLY A 254 -10.51 2.95 3.52
N PRO A 255 -11.18 2.07 2.77
CA PRO A 255 -12.60 1.76 2.97
C PRO A 255 -12.91 1.00 4.27
N GLY A 256 -11.91 0.56 5.05
CA GLY A 256 -12.11 -0.03 6.38
C GLY A 256 -12.22 -1.56 6.45
N LEU A 257 -12.00 -2.29 5.35
CA LEU A 257 -12.03 -3.77 5.39
C LEU A 257 -10.97 -4.35 6.35
N PRO A 258 -9.68 -3.96 6.28
CA PRO A 258 -8.68 -4.36 7.28
C PRO A 258 -9.04 -3.93 8.69
N THR A 259 -9.62 -2.74 8.86
CA THR A 259 -9.99 -2.19 10.17
C THR A 259 -11.04 -3.05 10.85
N VAL A 260 -12.04 -3.54 10.10
CA VAL A 260 -13.04 -4.49 10.62
C VAL A 260 -12.39 -5.82 10.97
N MET A 261 -11.52 -6.36 10.10
CA MET A 261 -10.76 -7.58 10.40
C MET A 261 -9.89 -7.43 11.67
N LEU A 262 -9.33 -6.24 11.89
CA LEU A 262 -8.54 -5.92 13.07
C LEU A 262 -9.41 -5.92 14.34
N ALA A 263 -10.64 -5.41 14.26
CA ALA A 263 -11.61 -5.47 15.34
C ALA A 263 -12.10 -6.91 15.62
N GLU A 264 -12.19 -7.77 14.61
CA GLU A 264 -12.47 -9.20 14.79
C GLU A 264 -11.32 -9.93 15.51
N LEU A 265 -10.07 -9.58 15.18
CA LEU A 265 -8.88 -10.16 15.80
C LEU A 265 -8.65 -9.67 17.23
N PHE A 266 -9.11 -8.46 17.55
CA PHE A 266 -8.96 -7.83 18.85
C PHE A 266 -10.28 -7.19 19.33
N PRO A 267 -11.28 -8.00 19.70
CA PRO A 267 -12.65 -7.54 19.94
C PRO A 267 -12.82 -6.58 21.13
N HIS A 268 -11.85 -6.58 22.05
CA HIS A 268 -11.85 -5.71 23.24
C HIS A 268 -11.06 -4.41 23.04
N SER A 269 -10.38 -4.25 21.91
CA SER A 269 -9.57 -3.06 21.63
C SER A 269 -10.43 -1.90 21.14
N LYS A 270 -10.05 -0.67 21.52
CA LYS A 270 -10.56 0.55 20.91
C LYS A 270 -9.68 0.91 19.72
N ILE A 271 -10.27 1.12 18.56
CA ILE A 271 -9.51 1.41 17.34
C ILE A 271 -9.77 2.86 16.91
N ASP A 272 -8.72 3.66 16.77
CA ASP A 272 -8.78 4.92 16.03
C ASP A 272 -8.34 4.63 14.59
N ALA A 273 -9.21 4.89 13.61
CA ALA A 273 -8.98 4.62 12.20
C ALA A 273 -8.82 5.94 11.44
N VAL A 274 -7.64 6.19 10.87
CA VAL A 274 -7.27 7.46 10.23
C VAL A 274 -7.23 7.29 8.72
N GLU A 275 -8.03 8.05 8.00
CA GLU A 275 -8.12 8.00 6.54
C GLU A 275 -8.20 9.41 5.94
N PRO A 276 -7.25 9.82 5.08
CA PRO A 276 -7.26 11.15 4.48
C PRO A 276 -8.14 11.29 3.23
N SER A 277 -8.49 10.20 2.54
CA SER A 277 -9.23 10.28 1.28
C SER A 277 -10.69 10.66 1.54
N PRO A 278 -11.17 11.75 0.92
CA PRO A 278 -12.58 12.13 1.00
C PRO A 278 -13.50 11.13 0.30
N ALA A 279 -12.96 10.27 -0.57
CA ALA A 279 -13.71 9.22 -1.26
C ALA A 279 -13.75 7.91 -0.46
N ALA A 280 -12.68 7.54 0.24
CA ALA A 280 -12.64 6.31 1.04
C ALA A 280 -13.29 6.47 2.42
N TYR A 281 -13.19 7.67 3.01
CA TYR A 281 -13.71 7.93 4.35
C TYR A 281 -15.22 7.65 4.54
N PRO A 282 -16.13 7.96 3.58
CA PRO A 282 -17.52 7.54 3.66
C PRO A 282 -17.71 6.02 3.75
N TYR A 283 -16.92 5.25 2.99
CA TYR A 283 -16.92 3.78 3.08
C TYR A 283 -16.40 3.29 4.42
N LEU A 284 -15.32 3.89 4.94
CA LEU A 284 -14.82 3.59 6.27
C LEU A 284 -15.93 3.75 7.31
N CYS A 285 -16.60 4.91 7.33
CA CYS A 285 -17.69 5.19 8.26
C CYS A 285 -18.83 4.17 8.16
N HIS A 286 -19.17 3.76 6.94
CA HIS A 286 -20.21 2.76 6.70
C HIS A 286 -19.79 1.37 7.22
N ASN A 287 -18.59 0.90 6.85
CA ASN A 287 -18.11 -0.44 7.17
C ASN A 287 -17.83 -0.65 8.65
N VAL A 288 -17.39 0.40 9.36
CA VAL A 288 -17.07 0.32 10.80
C VAL A 288 -18.28 0.62 11.69
N ALA A 289 -19.44 0.91 11.12
CA ALA A 289 -20.65 1.17 11.89
C ALA A 289 -21.01 -0.04 12.77
N GLY A 290 -21.15 0.20 14.09
CA GLY A 290 -21.46 -0.85 15.06
C GLY A 290 -20.23 -1.50 15.71
N TRP A 291 -19.01 -1.19 15.26
CA TRP A 291 -17.77 -1.66 15.86
C TRP A 291 -17.21 -0.65 16.87
N PRO A 292 -16.32 -1.06 17.81
CA PRO A 292 -15.62 -0.15 18.73
C PRO A 292 -14.49 0.63 18.02
N ILE A 293 -14.81 1.21 16.86
CA ILE A 293 -13.89 1.87 15.94
C ILE A 293 -14.32 3.33 15.80
N ARG A 294 -13.37 4.24 15.93
CA ARG A 294 -13.57 5.68 15.73
C ARG A 294 -12.88 6.12 14.45
N PRO A 295 -13.63 6.44 13.38
CA PRO A 295 -13.05 6.96 12.15
C PRO A 295 -12.66 8.44 12.30
N HIS A 296 -11.54 8.84 11.68
CA HIS A 296 -11.01 10.20 11.63
C HIS A 296 -10.65 10.56 10.18
N HIS A 297 -11.27 11.60 9.63
CA HIS A 297 -10.94 12.11 8.30
C HIS A 297 -9.76 13.08 8.40
N ALA A 298 -8.54 12.54 8.30
CA ALA A 298 -7.30 13.31 8.46
C ALA A 298 -6.11 12.56 7.84
N GLY A 299 -5.07 13.30 7.44
CA GLY A 299 -3.74 12.72 7.25
C GLY A 299 -3.09 12.32 8.58
N ILE A 300 -2.14 11.38 8.55
CA ILE A 300 -1.43 10.94 9.77
C ILE A 300 -0.60 12.08 10.40
N GLU A 301 -0.12 13.00 9.57
CA GLU A 301 0.60 14.20 9.96
C GLU A 301 -0.29 15.23 10.64
N GLU A 302 -1.58 15.26 10.28
CA GLU A 302 -2.60 16.15 10.85
C GLU A 302 -3.29 15.53 12.07
N PHE A 303 -3.18 14.21 12.24
CA PHE A 303 -3.79 13.50 13.35
C PHE A 303 -3.21 13.95 14.70
N THR A 304 -4.09 14.49 15.54
CA THR A 304 -3.77 15.08 16.85
C THR A 304 -4.13 14.18 18.03
N GLY A 305 -4.25 12.87 17.84
CA GLY A 305 -4.46 11.94 18.95
C GLY A 305 -3.31 12.02 19.98
N ASP A 306 -3.59 11.65 21.23
CA ASP A 306 -2.67 11.79 22.37
C ASP A 306 -1.37 10.94 22.27
N GLY A 307 -1.18 10.20 21.17
CA GLY A 307 -0.08 9.25 20.99
C GLY A 307 -0.14 8.09 21.99
N GLY A 308 0.99 7.39 22.15
CA GLY A 308 1.13 6.31 23.13
C GLY A 308 0.29 5.08 22.80
N TYR A 309 0.10 4.77 21.51
CA TYR A 309 -0.62 3.57 21.11
C TYR A 309 0.26 2.32 21.31
N PRO A 310 -0.19 1.30 22.05
CA PRO A 310 0.56 0.05 22.21
C PRO A 310 0.68 -0.73 20.89
N LEU A 311 -0.24 -0.47 19.95
CA LEU A 311 -0.18 -1.01 18.61
C LEU A 311 -0.59 0.08 17.58
N VAL A 312 0.27 0.32 16.61
CA VAL A 312 -0.03 1.09 15.40
C VAL A 312 0.03 0.14 14.21
N VAL A 313 -1.02 0.10 13.41
CA VAL A 313 -1.18 -0.77 12.24
C VAL A 313 -1.31 0.10 10.99
N SER A 314 -0.78 -0.41 9.89
CA SER A 314 -0.98 0.16 8.56
C SER A 314 -0.98 -0.97 7.53
N VAL A 315 -2.02 -1.04 6.72
CA VAL A 315 -2.22 -2.11 5.73
C VAL A 315 -2.45 -1.48 4.36
N GLY A 316 -1.57 -1.75 3.39
CA GLY A 316 -1.74 -1.36 2.00
C GLY A 316 -1.66 0.14 1.69
N THR A 317 -1.13 0.99 2.60
CA THR A 317 -1.14 2.46 2.39
C THR A 317 0.26 3.08 2.23
N SER A 318 1.34 2.42 2.65
CA SER A 318 2.65 3.09 2.76
C SER A 318 3.22 3.51 1.40
N HIS A 319 2.83 2.81 0.34
CA HIS A 319 3.20 3.13 -1.04
C HIS A 319 2.35 4.27 -1.65
N HIS A 320 1.28 4.72 -1.00
CA HIS A 320 0.48 5.88 -1.42
C HIS A 320 0.94 7.20 -0.78
N LEU A 321 1.73 7.10 0.29
CA LEU A 321 2.18 8.22 1.09
C LEU A 321 3.64 8.60 0.79
N ASP A 322 4.07 9.76 1.28
CA ASP A 322 5.50 9.98 1.48
C ASP A 322 5.97 9.01 2.57
N THR A 323 6.69 7.97 2.17
CA THR A 323 7.06 6.85 3.06
C THR A 323 7.85 7.33 4.28
N ARG A 324 8.61 8.43 4.16
CA ARG A 324 9.37 8.98 5.29
C ARG A 324 8.47 9.70 6.26
N VAL A 325 7.62 10.61 5.77
CA VAL A 325 6.66 11.34 6.62
C VAL A 325 5.73 10.35 7.32
N PHE A 326 5.31 9.30 6.62
CA PHE A 326 4.56 8.17 7.16
C PHE A 326 5.31 7.50 8.32
N LEU A 327 6.52 6.95 8.09
CA LEU A 327 7.30 6.25 9.12
C LEU A 327 7.59 7.12 10.35
N ARG A 328 7.96 8.39 10.14
CA ARG A 328 8.18 9.37 11.20
C ARG A 328 6.92 9.59 12.04
N SER A 329 5.76 9.63 11.39
CA SER A 329 4.49 9.83 12.07
C SER A 329 4.08 8.59 12.87
N LEU A 330 4.33 7.37 12.37
CA LEU A 330 4.16 6.14 13.14
C LEU A 330 5.04 6.13 14.39
N ALA A 331 6.34 6.48 14.24
CA ALA A 331 7.30 6.53 15.34
C ALA A 331 6.90 7.53 16.43
N ARG A 332 6.24 8.64 16.05
CA ARG A 332 5.70 9.64 16.99
C ARG A 332 4.49 9.13 17.77
N LEU A 333 3.64 8.31 17.15
CA LEU A 333 2.32 7.95 17.67
C LEU A 333 2.34 6.65 18.50
N VAL A 334 3.26 5.74 18.22
CA VAL A 334 3.41 4.50 18.97
C VAL A 334 3.99 4.76 20.37
N ASP A 335 3.56 3.97 21.35
CA ASP A 335 4.18 3.93 22.67
C ASP A 335 5.63 3.42 22.58
N ARG A 336 6.48 3.77 23.57
CA ARG A 336 7.89 3.35 23.61
C ARG A 336 8.09 1.84 23.53
N ASN A 337 7.18 1.07 24.16
CA ASN A 337 7.21 -0.40 24.13
C ASN A 337 6.20 -0.99 23.13
N GLY A 338 5.46 -0.12 22.43
CA GLY A 338 4.43 -0.50 21.48
C GLY A 338 5.02 -1.07 20.18
N LEU A 339 4.14 -1.67 19.38
CA LEU A 339 4.49 -2.22 18.08
C LEU A 339 3.97 -1.32 16.95
N VAL A 340 4.76 -1.20 15.89
CA VAL A 340 4.31 -0.68 14.61
C VAL A 340 4.29 -1.84 13.62
N MET A 341 3.11 -2.13 13.06
CA MET A 341 2.88 -3.20 12.09
C MET A 341 2.58 -2.58 10.74
N VAL A 342 3.42 -2.86 9.73
CA VAL A 342 3.16 -2.41 8.36
C VAL A 342 3.04 -3.62 7.45
N ALA A 343 1.85 -3.86 6.92
CA ALA A 343 1.58 -4.83 5.87
C ALA A 343 1.50 -4.10 4.53
N ASP A 344 2.39 -4.39 3.59
CA ASP A 344 2.37 -3.71 2.29
C ASP A 344 2.99 -4.51 1.15
N GLU A 345 2.62 -4.16 -0.07
CA GLU A 345 3.16 -4.68 -1.32
C GLU A 345 4.45 -3.99 -1.73
N LEU A 346 5.54 -4.74 -1.74
CA LEU A 346 6.84 -4.26 -2.17
C LEU A 346 7.32 -4.95 -3.44
N ILE A 347 8.10 -4.21 -4.22
CA ILE A 347 8.66 -4.68 -5.49
C ILE A 347 10.10 -5.16 -5.34
N GLY A 348 10.64 -5.75 -6.42
CA GLY A 348 12.06 -6.11 -6.47
C GLY A 348 12.95 -4.87 -6.35
N ALA A 349 14.18 -5.05 -5.87
CA ALA A 349 15.16 -3.98 -5.83
C ALA A 349 15.43 -3.40 -7.22
N PHE A 350 15.67 -2.08 -7.28
CA PHE A 350 15.94 -1.33 -8.49
C PHE A 350 16.96 -0.23 -8.20
N GLU A 351 17.75 0.12 -9.21
CA GLU A 351 18.65 1.29 -9.21
C GLU A 351 18.18 2.33 -10.23
N THR A 352 17.45 1.90 -11.26
CA THR A 352 16.99 2.73 -12.38
C THR A 352 15.46 2.77 -12.51
N GLU A 353 14.96 3.77 -13.24
CA GLU A 353 13.52 3.92 -13.55
C GLU A 353 13.00 2.75 -14.39
N GLU A 354 13.81 2.26 -15.34
CA GLU A 354 13.46 1.12 -16.18
C GLU A 354 13.31 -0.17 -15.36
N GLU A 355 14.27 -0.45 -14.47
CA GLU A 355 14.19 -1.59 -13.55
C GLU A 355 12.97 -1.48 -12.63
N ARG A 356 12.71 -0.29 -12.08
CA ARG A 356 11.54 -0.04 -11.23
C ARG A 356 10.25 -0.34 -12.00
N SER A 357 10.07 0.24 -13.18
CA SER A 357 8.89 0.02 -14.02
C SER A 357 8.72 -1.45 -14.40
N SER A 358 9.81 -2.14 -14.73
CA SER A 358 9.80 -3.59 -14.98
C SER A 358 9.39 -4.40 -13.74
N ASN A 359 9.90 -4.04 -12.56
CA ASN A 359 9.58 -4.69 -11.29
C ASN A 359 8.10 -4.50 -10.90
N ILE A 360 7.55 -3.30 -11.09
CA ILE A 360 6.12 -3.01 -10.86
C ILE A 360 5.24 -3.83 -11.80
N ALA A 361 5.55 -3.81 -13.10
CA ALA A 361 4.80 -4.58 -14.08
C ALA A 361 4.79 -6.07 -13.72
N ARG A 362 5.96 -6.65 -13.44
CA ARG A 362 6.05 -8.07 -13.03
C ARG A 362 5.29 -8.38 -11.74
N HIS A 363 5.31 -7.47 -10.77
CA HIS A 363 4.61 -7.64 -9.50
C HIS A 363 3.09 -7.73 -9.70
N HIS A 364 2.48 -6.71 -10.33
CA HIS A 364 1.03 -6.66 -10.54
C HIS A 364 0.52 -7.68 -11.57
N MET A 365 1.35 -8.06 -12.55
CA MET A 365 0.96 -9.12 -13.51
C MET A 365 0.68 -10.46 -12.83
N VAL A 366 1.34 -10.76 -11.70
CA VAL A 366 1.05 -11.99 -10.95
C VAL A 366 -0.37 -11.97 -10.40
N TYR A 367 -0.78 -10.86 -9.76
CA TYR A 367 -2.14 -10.73 -9.26
C TYR A 367 -3.19 -10.81 -10.37
N ILE A 368 -2.94 -10.15 -11.50
CA ILE A 368 -3.83 -10.20 -12.68
C ILE A 368 -3.91 -11.64 -13.23
N ASP A 369 -2.78 -12.31 -13.44
CA ASP A 369 -2.75 -13.65 -14.02
C ASP A 369 -3.44 -14.66 -13.08
N GLU A 370 -3.19 -14.60 -11.78
CA GLU A 370 -3.82 -15.47 -10.79
C GLU A 370 -5.32 -15.21 -10.68
N ALA A 371 -5.74 -13.94 -10.65
CA ALA A 371 -7.15 -13.54 -10.66
C ALA A 371 -7.91 -14.09 -11.88
N LEU A 372 -7.26 -14.17 -13.04
CA LEU A 372 -7.90 -14.53 -14.30
C LEU A 372 -7.69 -15.99 -14.72
N ALA A 373 -6.87 -16.76 -14.00
CA ALA A 373 -6.45 -18.12 -14.35
C ALA A 373 -7.64 -19.07 -14.59
N HIS A 374 -8.68 -18.98 -13.76
CA HIS A 374 -9.83 -19.89 -13.78
C HIS A 374 -11.12 -19.26 -14.31
N VAL A 375 -11.05 -18.03 -14.83
CA VAL A 375 -12.21 -17.30 -15.33
C VAL A 375 -12.52 -17.71 -16.78
N GLN A 376 -13.73 -18.21 -17.03
CA GLN A 376 -14.15 -18.66 -18.36
C GLN A 376 -14.97 -17.58 -19.08
N ALA A 377 -14.51 -17.16 -20.27
CA ALA A 377 -15.06 -16.01 -21.00
C ALA A 377 -16.51 -16.17 -21.49
N ASP A 378 -16.93 -17.41 -21.73
CA ASP A 378 -18.27 -17.82 -22.17
C ASP A 378 -19.30 -17.81 -21.02
N ARG A 379 -18.83 -17.81 -19.77
CA ARG A 379 -19.66 -17.67 -18.57
C ARG A 379 -19.81 -16.23 -18.09
N LEU A 380 -19.23 -15.27 -18.81
CA LEU A 380 -19.24 -13.87 -18.45
C LEU A 380 -20.23 -13.07 -19.31
N PRO A 381 -20.80 -11.97 -18.78
CA PRO A 381 -21.43 -10.95 -19.59
C PRO A 381 -20.49 -10.46 -20.71
N GLN A 382 -21.05 -10.02 -21.83
CA GLN A 382 -20.27 -9.64 -23.03
C GLN A 382 -19.17 -8.61 -22.73
N VAL A 383 -19.46 -7.60 -21.91
CA VAL A 383 -18.49 -6.55 -21.52
C VAL A 383 -17.33 -7.15 -20.73
N GLU A 384 -17.61 -7.99 -19.74
CA GLU A 384 -16.58 -8.62 -18.91
C GLU A 384 -15.78 -9.67 -19.69
N SER A 385 -16.42 -10.36 -20.64
CA SER A 385 -15.76 -11.25 -21.60
C SER A 385 -14.79 -10.50 -22.53
N ALA A 386 -15.13 -9.29 -22.94
CA ALA A 386 -14.22 -8.42 -23.70
C ALA A 386 -13.03 -7.97 -22.85
N ARG A 387 -13.27 -7.51 -21.60
CA ARG A 387 -12.21 -7.14 -20.66
C ARG A 387 -11.27 -8.28 -20.34
N LEU A 388 -11.79 -9.47 -20.03
CA LEU A 388 -10.97 -10.66 -19.77
C LEU A 388 -10.00 -10.93 -20.93
N ARG A 389 -10.49 -10.84 -22.17
CA ARG A 389 -9.67 -11.03 -23.38
C ARG A 389 -8.61 -9.95 -23.56
N ALA A 390 -8.90 -8.71 -23.15
CA ALA A 390 -7.95 -7.60 -23.19
C ALA A 390 -6.89 -7.75 -22.09
N LEU A 391 -7.30 -7.99 -20.85
CA LEU A 391 -6.43 -8.17 -19.69
C LEU A 391 -5.46 -9.36 -19.85
N ARG A 392 -5.89 -10.46 -20.46
CA ARG A 392 -5.00 -11.60 -20.78
C ARG A 392 -3.86 -11.28 -21.75
N LYS A 393 -3.87 -10.10 -22.39
CA LYS A 393 -2.77 -9.62 -23.22
C LYS A 393 -1.80 -8.73 -22.44
N ALA A 394 -2.15 -8.30 -21.22
CA ALA A 394 -1.38 -7.33 -20.46
C ALA A 394 0.08 -7.76 -20.26
N SER A 395 0.31 -9.03 -19.92
CA SER A 395 1.65 -9.60 -19.71
C SER A 395 2.54 -9.62 -20.96
N SER A 396 1.95 -9.47 -22.15
CA SER A 396 2.67 -9.38 -23.43
C SER A 396 2.98 -7.95 -23.89
N LEU A 397 2.43 -6.94 -23.20
CA LEU A 397 2.61 -5.55 -23.56
C LEU A 397 3.82 -4.94 -22.84
N PRO A 398 4.58 -4.04 -23.49
CA PRO A 398 5.58 -3.24 -22.79
C PRO A 398 4.90 -2.26 -21.81
N PRO A 399 5.57 -1.83 -20.73
CA PRO A 399 5.03 -0.92 -19.72
C PRO A 399 4.30 0.31 -20.30
N ASP A 400 4.89 0.98 -21.29
CA ASP A 400 4.32 2.20 -21.89
C ASP A 400 3.01 1.97 -22.66
N ALA A 401 2.71 0.73 -23.08
CA ALA A 401 1.48 0.39 -23.78
C ALA A 401 0.30 0.08 -22.83
N LEU A 402 0.57 -0.13 -21.53
CA LEU A 402 -0.45 -0.53 -20.55
C LEU A 402 -1.46 0.58 -20.26
N ALA A 403 -1.08 1.86 -20.41
CA ALA A 403 -2.01 2.98 -20.31
C ALA A 403 -3.11 2.92 -21.39
N GLY A 404 -2.76 2.48 -22.60
CA GLY A 404 -3.73 2.29 -23.69
C GLY A 404 -4.69 1.14 -23.41
N LEU A 405 -4.18 0.03 -22.86
CA LEU A 405 -5.01 -1.08 -22.39
C LEU A 405 -5.96 -0.65 -21.26
N LEU A 406 -5.48 0.14 -20.31
CA LEU A 406 -6.31 0.65 -19.22
C LEU A 406 -7.46 1.51 -19.74
N ALA A 407 -7.19 2.40 -20.69
CA ALA A 407 -8.22 3.18 -21.36
C ALA A 407 -9.23 2.29 -22.10
N GLU A 408 -8.80 1.17 -22.70
CA GLU A 408 -9.69 0.19 -23.31
C GLU A 408 -10.63 -0.46 -22.30
N VAL A 409 -10.11 -1.01 -21.20
CA VAL A 409 -10.94 -1.74 -20.23
C VAL A 409 -11.87 -0.83 -19.41
N ARG A 410 -11.57 0.48 -19.33
CA ARG A 410 -12.39 1.49 -18.67
C ARG A 410 -13.57 2.02 -19.49
N ARG A 411 -13.54 1.92 -20.82
CA ARG A 411 -14.53 2.59 -21.71
C ARG A 411 -16.00 2.27 -21.39
N ASP A 412 -16.28 1.04 -21.02
CA ASP A 412 -17.65 0.56 -20.77
C ASP A 412 -17.81 0.15 -19.30
N ARG A 413 -17.78 1.12 -18.37
CA ARG A 413 -17.83 0.87 -16.91
C ARG A 413 -19.24 1.04 -16.29
N PRO A 414 -20.31 0.35 -16.72
CA PRO A 414 -21.45 0.21 -15.83
C PRO A 414 -21.02 -0.65 -14.64
N VAL A 415 -21.49 -0.31 -13.44
CA VAL A 415 -21.39 -1.18 -12.27
C VAL A 415 -22.22 -2.41 -12.60
N HIS A 416 -21.57 -3.54 -12.86
CA HIS A 416 -22.30 -4.78 -13.04
C HIS A 416 -22.69 -5.29 -11.67
N VAL A 417 -23.98 -5.56 -11.52
CA VAL A 417 -24.58 -6.25 -10.37
C VAL A 417 -25.10 -7.57 -10.90
N GLY A 418 -24.72 -8.66 -10.24
CA GLY A 418 -25.11 -10.01 -10.62
C GLY A 418 -24.69 -11.00 -9.55
N ALA A 419 -25.15 -12.24 -9.67
CA ALA A 419 -24.74 -13.32 -8.78
C ALA A 419 -23.20 -13.48 -8.76
N ALA A 420 -22.68 -14.03 -7.67
CA ALA A 420 -21.26 -14.38 -7.53
C ALA A 420 -20.75 -15.12 -8.78
N GLY A 421 -19.58 -14.72 -9.29
CA GLY A 421 -19.00 -15.37 -10.45
C GLY A 421 -17.59 -14.90 -10.79
N GLY A 422 -17.14 -15.24 -12.00
CA GLY A 422 -15.80 -14.86 -12.46
C GLY A 422 -15.64 -13.36 -12.78
N TRP A 423 -16.74 -12.61 -12.86
CA TRP A 423 -16.70 -11.20 -13.27
C TRP A 423 -16.12 -10.30 -12.17
N GLN A 424 -16.31 -10.61 -10.89
CA GLN A 424 -15.66 -9.88 -9.78
C GLN A 424 -14.14 -9.95 -9.88
N ARG A 425 -13.59 -11.11 -10.28
CA ARG A 425 -12.15 -11.28 -10.51
C ARG A 425 -11.64 -10.48 -11.72
N VAL A 426 -12.49 -10.32 -12.75
CA VAL A 426 -12.18 -9.42 -13.87
C VAL A 426 -12.11 -7.97 -13.39
N ARG A 427 -13.00 -7.55 -12.49
CA ARG A 427 -12.97 -6.19 -11.92
C ARG A 427 -11.78 -5.95 -11.00
N PHE A 428 -11.46 -6.91 -10.15
CA PHE A 428 -10.20 -6.90 -9.41
C PHE A 428 -8.98 -6.75 -10.33
N ALA A 429 -8.90 -7.53 -11.41
CA ALA A 429 -7.81 -7.40 -12.38
C ALA A 429 -7.77 -6.04 -13.12
N VAL A 430 -8.91 -5.35 -13.24
CA VAL A 430 -8.92 -3.96 -13.73
C VAL A 430 -8.31 -3.02 -12.68
N LEU A 431 -8.66 -3.15 -11.39
CA LEU A 431 -8.05 -2.37 -10.31
C LEU A 431 -6.53 -2.58 -10.25
N GLU A 432 -6.07 -3.83 -10.39
CA GLU A 432 -4.64 -4.14 -10.46
C GLU A 432 -3.96 -3.46 -11.65
N LEU A 433 -4.64 -3.36 -12.80
CA LEU A 433 -4.12 -2.60 -13.94
C LEU A 433 -4.11 -1.09 -13.68
N GLU A 434 -5.09 -0.56 -12.94
CA GLU A 434 -5.11 0.85 -12.49
C GLU A 434 -3.89 1.14 -11.60
N ALA A 435 -3.67 0.32 -10.57
CA ALA A 435 -2.53 0.42 -9.67
C ALA A 435 -1.20 0.27 -10.41
N LEU A 436 -1.10 -0.71 -11.32
CA LEU A 436 0.09 -0.91 -12.15
C LEU A 436 0.45 0.35 -12.95
N VAL A 437 -0.52 0.92 -13.69
CA VAL A 437 -0.28 2.08 -14.56
C VAL A 437 0.09 3.31 -13.74
N ALA A 438 -0.57 3.52 -12.60
CA ALA A 438 -0.17 4.52 -11.61
C ALA A 438 1.27 4.29 -11.11
N GLY A 439 1.63 3.03 -10.87
CA GLY A 439 2.95 2.62 -10.39
C GLY A 439 4.06 2.98 -11.35
N ILE A 440 3.85 2.72 -12.65
CA ILE A 440 4.78 3.10 -13.71
C ILE A 440 4.95 4.63 -13.76
N ALA A 441 3.86 5.39 -13.65
CA ALA A 441 3.90 6.85 -13.70
C ALA A 441 4.56 7.51 -12.47
N TYR A 442 4.66 6.77 -11.35
CA TYR A 442 5.10 7.29 -10.06
C TYR A 442 4.23 8.48 -9.64
N ASP A 443 2.91 8.34 -9.69
CA ASP A 443 1.96 9.37 -9.26
C ASP A 443 1.43 9.06 -7.84
N VAL A 444 0.62 8.02 -7.71
CA VAL A 444 -0.03 7.59 -6.46
C VAL A 444 0.51 6.26 -5.94
N GLU A 445 1.21 5.50 -6.77
CA GLU A 445 1.70 4.16 -6.46
C GLU A 445 3.23 4.15 -6.41
N ARG A 446 3.79 4.32 -5.22
CA ARG A 446 5.20 4.70 -4.99
C ARG A 446 6.00 3.58 -4.33
N LYS A 447 5.71 2.32 -4.66
CA LYS A 447 6.36 1.13 -4.08
C LYS A 447 7.89 1.24 -4.02
N THR A 448 8.42 0.82 -2.88
CA THR A 448 9.85 0.59 -2.61
C THR A 448 10.10 -0.93 -2.56
N TYR A 449 11.29 -1.34 -2.12
CA TYR A 449 11.64 -2.75 -1.91
C TYR A 449 11.97 -3.04 -0.43
N PRO A 450 11.86 -4.29 0.05
CA PRO A 450 11.89 -4.62 1.48
C PRO A 450 13.12 -4.09 2.23
N ALA A 451 14.31 -4.27 1.67
CA ALA A 451 15.54 -3.82 2.29
C ALA A 451 15.60 -2.28 2.43
N ASN A 452 15.06 -1.53 1.47
CA ASN A 452 15.02 -0.07 1.54
C ASN A 452 13.93 0.44 2.49
N PHE A 453 12.79 -0.23 2.56
CA PHE A 453 11.77 0.05 3.58
C PHE A 453 12.35 -0.02 5.00
N VAL A 454 13.07 -1.10 5.32
CA VAL A 454 13.74 -1.26 6.63
C VAL A 454 14.79 -0.18 6.88
N ARG A 455 15.56 0.22 5.85
CA ARG A 455 16.51 1.34 5.97
C ARG A 455 15.80 2.66 6.28
N MET A 456 14.67 2.93 5.63
CA MET A 456 13.87 4.13 5.89
C MET A 456 13.28 4.11 7.30
N ALA A 457 12.77 2.96 7.76
CA ALA A 457 12.25 2.81 9.12
C ALA A 457 13.33 3.15 10.16
N ARG A 458 14.53 2.58 10.02
CA ARG A 458 15.67 2.86 10.92
C ARG A 458 16.07 4.34 10.91
N ALA A 459 16.05 4.98 9.75
CA ALA A 459 16.37 6.39 9.64
C ALA A 459 15.37 7.30 10.40
N GLU A 460 14.14 6.84 10.60
CA GLU A 460 13.09 7.54 11.35
C GLU A 460 12.92 7.00 12.78
N GLY A 461 13.91 6.27 13.31
CA GLY A 461 13.93 5.81 14.69
C GLY A 461 13.08 4.57 14.96
N LEU A 462 12.80 3.75 13.94
CA LEU A 462 12.11 2.47 14.07
C LEU A 462 13.06 1.30 13.79
N GLU A 463 13.12 0.34 14.69
CA GLU A 463 13.91 -0.88 14.54
C GLU A 463 13.04 -2.05 14.09
N LEU A 464 13.59 -2.87 13.21
CA LEU A 464 12.94 -4.10 12.76
C LEU A 464 13.05 -5.19 13.82
N VAL A 465 11.91 -5.64 14.33
CA VAL A 465 11.79 -6.78 15.25
C VAL A 465 11.66 -8.08 14.48
N ASP A 466 10.76 -8.12 13.48
CA ASP A 466 10.47 -9.31 12.68
C ASP A 466 9.94 -8.91 11.30
N HIS A 467 10.11 -9.79 10.31
CA HIS A 467 9.71 -9.59 8.93
C HIS A 467 9.20 -10.89 8.32
N ARG A 468 8.06 -10.82 7.63
CA ARG A 468 7.52 -11.93 6.86
C ARG A 468 7.11 -11.48 5.48
N ARG A 469 7.39 -12.30 4.47
CA ARG A 469 6.73 -12.23 3.17
C ARG A 469 5.52 -13.15 3.24
N VAL A 470 4.34 -12.56 3.35
CA VAL A 470 3.07 -13.29 3.51
C VAL A 470 2.65 -13.90 2.19
N TYR A 471 2.88 -13.18 1.10
CA TYR A 471 2.55 -13.62 -0.25
C TYR A 471 3.63 -13.17 -1.22
N GLY A 472 3.97 -14.04 -2.18
CA GLY A 472 5.08 -13.82 -3.07
C GLY A 472 4.67 -13.66 -4.53
N THR A 473 4.99 -12.51 -5.13
CA THR A 473 4.76 -12.29 -6.57
C THR A 473 5.98 -12.69 -7.40
N VAL A 474 7.15 -12.09 -7.13
CA VAL A 474 8.38 -12.36 -7.89
C VAL A 474 9.47 -12.89 -6.98
N GLY A 475 10.15 -13.97 -7.38
CA GLY A 475 11.25 -14.57 -6.61
C GLY A 475 10.78 -15.44 -5.44
N THR A 476 11.69 -16.17 -4.83
CA THR A 476 11.38 -17.19 -3.79
C THR A 476 11.99 -16.88 -2.43
N ARG A 477 12.82 -15.85 -2.31
CA ARG A 477 13.47 -15.47 -1.05
C ARG A 477 12.52 -14.61 -0.20
N PRO A 478 12.74 -14.55 1.13
CA PRO A 478 11.92 -13.72 2.03
C PRO A 478 11.93 -12.22 1.69
N GLY A 479 12.99 -11.72 1.05
CA GLY A 479 13.12 -10.31 0.67
C GLY A 479 12.82 -9.99 -0.80
N ASP A 480 12.34 -10.96 -1.58
CA ASP A 480 11.89 -10.71 -2.96
C ASP A 480 10.46 -10.13 -2.96
N ALA A 481 9.97 -9.66 -4.11
CA ALA A 481 8.73 -8.88 -4.23
C ALA A 481 7.45 -9.62 -3.78
N GLY A 482 6.50 -8.91 -3.21
CA GLY A 482 5.21 -9.46 -2.79
C GLY A 482 4.61 -8.65 -1.65
N THR A 483 3.67 -9.26 -0.91
CA THR A 483 3.09 -8.67 0.29
C THR A 483 3.96 -9.02 1.50
N HIS A 484 4.46 -7.99 2.16
CA HIS A 484 5.34 -8.10 3.32
C HIS A 484 4.67 -7.54 4.56
N LEU A 485 4.96 -8.15 5.70
CA LEU A 485 4.60 -7.68 7.02
C LEU A 485 5.88 -7.37 7.79
N PHE A 486 5.99 -6.13 8.25
CA PHE A 486 7.09 -5.64 9.07
C PHE A 486 6.57 -5.40 10.50
N VAL A 487 7.28 -5.95 11.47
CA VAL A 487 7.11 -5.64 12.89
C VAL A 487 8.23 -4.72 13.30
N LEU A 488 7.87 -3.51 13.70
CA LEU A 488 8.83 -2.49 14.11
C LEU A 488 8.57 -2.04 15.55
N ARG A 489 9.59 -1.47 16.17
CA ARG A 489 9.51 -0.80 17.48
C ARG A 489 10.25 0.53 17.44
N PRO A 490 9.90 1.50 18.29
CA PRO A 490 10.78 2.63 18.55
C PRO A 490 12.17 2.15 18.96
N ALA A 491 13.21 2.77 18.40
CA ALA A 491 14.58 2.57 18.87
C ALA A 491 14.70 3.08 20.31
N ASP A 492 15.52 2.40 21.13
CA ASP A 492 15.86 2.92 22.45
C ASP A 492 16.53 4.29 22.31
N PRO A 493 16.11 5.31 23.09
CA PRO A 493 16.80 6.59 23.08
C PRO A 493 18.23 6.38 23.55
N ALA A 494 19.19 6.68 22.67
CA ALA A 494 20.63 6.56 22.89
C ALA A 494 21.14 7.43 24.07
#